data_AF-A0AAW2V9B9-F1
#
_entry.id   AF-A0AAW2V9B9-F1
#
_cell.length_a   1.000
_cell.length_b   1.000
_cell.length_c   1.000
_cell.angle_alpha   90.00
_cell.angle_beta   90.00
_cell.angle_gamma   90.00
#
_symmetry.space_group_name_H-M   'P 1'
#
loop_
_entity.id
_entity.type
_entity.pdbx_description
1 polymer ?
#
loop_
_entity_poly.entity_id
_entity_poly.type
_entity_poly.pdbx_seq_one_letter_code
_entity_poly.pdbx_strand_id
1 'polypeptide(L)'
;MKIEIFMEKWTRKVPDGMHASFDMLEGEVLIEKLGMGTWVYSFSVSSLPSTPADRFSMLFQERAKWEWKDLQPYVRSDTASPLPCFLFLSFTLFYLPDKRHFATVVLIL
;
A
#
# COMPACT_ATOMS: atom_id res chain seq x y z
N MET A 1 4.40 -6.93 13.50
CA MET A 1 3.84 -7.09 14.87
C MET A 1 2.40 -7.58 14.74
N LYS A 2 1.85 -8.39 15.66
CA LYS A 2 0.42 -8.70 15.65
C LYS A 2 -0.41 -7.43 15.85
N ILE A 3 -1.50 -7.29 15.11
CA ILE A 3 -2.31 -6.06 15.08
C ILE A 3 -2.86 -5.71 16.47
N GLU A 4 -3.24 -6.70 17.28
CA GLU A 4 -3.81 -6.49 18.60
C GLU A 4 -2.75 -5.89 19.55
N ILE A 5 -1.53 -6.43 19.49
CA ILE A 5 -0.39 -5.95 20.28
C ILE A 5 0.02 -4.53 19.85
N PHE A 6 -0.04 -4.26 18.54
CA PHE A 6 0.26 -2.93 18.01
C PHE A 6 -0.74 -1.91 18.52
N MET A 7 -2.05 -2.19 18.41
CA MET A 7 -3.10 -1.29 18.88
C MET A 7 -3.01 -1.02 20.37
N GLU A 8 -2.79 -2.06 21.18
CA GLU A 8 -2.60 -1.89 22.63
C GLU A 8 -1.44 -0.93 22.95
N LYS A 9 -0.29 -1.11 22.27
CA LYS A 9 0.88 -0.25 22.47
C LYS A 9 0.66 1.16 21.95
N TRP A 10 -0.01 1.30 20.82
CA TRP A 10 -0.21 2.60 20.18
C TRP A 10 -1.21 3.45 20.95
N THR A 11 -2.35 2.88 21.38
CA THR A 11 -3.35 3.58 22.19
C THR A 11 -2.76 4.15 23.48
N ARG A 12 -1.83 3.44 24.13
CA ARG A 12 -1.13 3.94 25.33
C ARG A 12 -0.19 5.12 25.09
N LYS A 13 0.19 5.37 23.83
CA LYS A 13 1.07 6.47 23.43
C LYS A 13 0.31 7.66 22.86
N VAL A 14 -0.96 7.47 22.51
CA VAL A 14 -1.81 8.53 21.97
C VAL A 14 -2.27 9.42 23.14
N PRO A 15 -2.20 10.76 23.01
CA PRO A 15 -2.65 11.68 24.07
C PRO A 15 -4.13 11.53 24.40
N ASP A 16 -4.49 11.93 25.63
CA ASP A 16 -5.88 11.96 26.09
C ASP A 16 -6.77 12.80 25.15
N GLY A 17 -7.93 12.26 24.80
CA GLY A 17 -8.87 12.90 23.87
C GLY A 17 -8.63 12.57 22.39
N MET A 18 -7.55 11.87 22.05
CA MET A 18 -7.31 11.36 20.70
C MET A 18 -7.55 9.84 20.64
N HIS A 19 -8.20 9.38 19.57
CA HIS A 19 -8.48 7.95 19.37
C HIS A 19 -7.55 7.39 18.29
N ALA A 20 -6.80 6.35 18.62
CA ALA A 20 -5.96 5.62 17.67
C ALA A 20 -6.84 4.91 16.62
N SER A 21 -6.74 5.32 15.36
CA SER A 21 -7.42 4.67 14.22
C SER A 21 -6.43 4.40 13.10
N PHE A 22 -6.53 3.25 12.43
CA PHE A 22 -5.66 2.92 11.29
C PHE A 22 -5.74 3.93 10.14
N ASP A 23 -6.82 4.70 10.04
CA ASP A 23 -6.96 5.79 9.07
C ASP A 23 -5.84 6.84 9.23
N MET A 24 -5.29 7.00 10.45
CA MET A 24 -4.16 7.90 10.72
C MET A 24 -2.81 7.35 10.26
N LEU A 25 -2.75 6.07 9.87
CA LEU A 25 -1.55 5.37 9.40
C LEU A 25 -1.65 4.98 7.92
N GLU A 26 -2.60 5.56 7.18
CA GLU A 26 -2.70 5.38 5.73
C GLU A 26 -1.37 5.73 5.07
N GLY A 27 -0.83 4.78 4.30
CA GLY A 27 0.46 4.96 3.62
C GLY A 27 1.70 4.83 4.51
N GLU A 28 1.56 4.52 5.80
CA GLU A 28 2.70 4.31 6.71
C GLU A 28 2.87 2.84 7.13
N VAL A 29 1.77 2.08 7.08
CA VAL A 29 1.76 0.68 7.48
C VAL A 29 1.00 -0.18 6.47
N LEU A 30 1.37 -1.45 6.42
CA LEU A 30 0.63 -2.49 5.75
C LEU A 30 0.05 -3.47 6.75
N ILE A 31 -1.16 -3.92 6.43
CA ILE A 31 -1.89 -4.92 7.20
C ILE A 31 -2.01 -6.18 6.34
N GLU A 32 -1.57 -7.30 6.90
CA GLU A 32 -1.57 -8.58 6.20
C GLU A 32 -2.11 -9.71 7.08
N LYS A 33 -2.90 -10.58 6.47
CA LYS A 33 -3.37 -11.81 7.11
C LYS A 33 -2.41 -12.94 6.79
N LEU A 34 -1.76 -13.47 7.82
CA LEU A 34 -0.85 -14.61 7.73
C LEU A 34 -1.39 -15.74 8.61
N GLY A 35 -1.90 -16.78 7.97
CA GLY A 35 -2.58 -17.89 8.65
C GLY A 35 -3.82 -17.41 9.39
N MET A 36 -3.86 -17.64 10.70
CA MET A 36 -4.97 -17.21 11.58
C MET A 36 -4.76 -15.82 12.20
N GLY A 37 -3.64 -15.13 11.91
CA GLY A 37 -3.29 -13.86 12.53
C GLY A 37 -3.30 -12.69 11.55
N THR A 38 -3.52 -11.49 12.08
CA THR A 38 -3.35 -10.24 11.33
C THR A 38 -2.10 -9.52 11.85
N TRP A 39 -1.25 -9.13 10.92
CA TRP A 39 0.05 -8.52 11.19
C TRP A 39 0.09 -7.12 10.60
N VAL A 40 0.76 -6.23 11.32
CA VAL A 40 1.09 -4.89 10.86
C VAL A 40 2.61 -4.74 10.75
N TYR A 41 3.06 -4.13 9.66
CA TYR A 41 4.45 -3.78 9.43
C TYR A 41 4.55 -2.38 8.82
N SER A 42 5.68 -1.72 9.07
CA SER A 42 5.96 -0.39 8.55
C SER A 42 6.26 -0.48 7.06
N PHE A 43 5.62 0.36 6.27
CA PHE A 43 5.88 0.49 4.85
C PHE A 43 5.39 1.88 4.44
N SER A 44 6.33 2.83 4.34
CA SER A 44 6.00 4.25 4.25
C SER A 44 6.02 4.74 2.81
N VAL A 45 5.03 5.54 2.42
CA VAL A 45 5.01 6.25 1.12
C VAL A 45 6.28 7.08 0.95
N SER A 46 6.77 7.69 2.04
CA SER A 46 7.99 8.50 2.02
C SER A 46 9.25 7.70 1.66
N SER A 47 9.23 6.37 1.87
CA SER A 47 10.33 5.47 1.54
C SER A 47 10.28 4.95 0.11
N LEU A 48 9.19 5.20 -0.63
CA LEU A 48 9.02 4.73 -1.98
C LEU A 48 9.76 5.60 -3.01
N PRO A 49 10.25 5.00 -4.11
CA PRO A 49 10.80 5.74 -5.22
C PRO A 49 9.85 6.83 -5.75
N SER A 50 10.41 7.95 -6.21
CA SER A 50 9.64 9.03 -6.85
C SER A 50 9.19 8.66 -8.26
N THR A 51 9.96 7.83 -8.96
CA THR A 51 9.62 7.34 -10.30
C THR A 51 8.44 6.36 -10.20
N PRO A 52 7.36 6.54 -10.99
CA PRO A 52 6.21 5.64 -10.94
C PRO A 52 6.57 4.17 -11.20
N ALA A 53 7.39 3.89 -12.22
CA ALA A 53 7.77 2.51 -12.56
C ALA A 53 8.47 1.78 -11.41
N ASP A 54 9.49 2.41 -10.81
CA ASP A 54 10.24 1.83 -9.69
C ASP A 54 9.37 1.68 -8.43
N ARG A 55 8.50 2.67 -8.19
CA ARG A 55 7.51 2.62 -7.11
C ARG A 55 6.58 1.43 -7.25
N PHE A 56 5.99 1.23 -8.43
CA PHE A 56 5.13 0.08 -8.69
C PHE A 56 5.90 -1.24 -8.58
N SER A 57 7.15 -1.28 -9.08
CA SER A 57 8.00 -2.47 -8.94
C SER A 57 8.18 -2.86 -7.47
N MET A 58 8.53 -1.90 -6.61
CA MET A 58 8.69 -2.13 -5.17
C MET A 58 7.38 -2.55 -4.49
N LEU A 59 6.25 -1.91 -4.83
CA LEU A 59 4.94 -2.27 -4.29
C LEU A 59 4.53 -3.71 -4.62
N PHE A 60 4.76 -4.16 -5.85
CA PHE A 60 4.40 -5.51 -6.29
C PHE A 60 5.42 -6.58 -5.90
N GLN A 61 6.66 -6.19 -5.60
CA GLN A 61 7.62 -7.05 -4.91
C GLN A 61 7.21 -7.31 -3.46
N GLU A 62 6.75 -6.28 -2.75
CA GLU A 62 6.28 -6.40 -1.36
C GLU A 62 5.00 -7.24 -1.28
N ARG A 63 4.03 -6.96 -2.16
CA ARG A 63 2.74 -7.66 -2.18
C ARG A 63 2.26 -7.83 -3.62
N ALA A 64 2.11 -9.08 -4.05
CA ALA A 64 1.71 -9.40 -5.42
C ALA A 64 0.26 -8.99 -5.77
N LYS A 65 -0.62 -8.88 -4.76
CA LYS A 65 -2.05 -8.57 -4.94
C LYS A 65 -2.51 -7.54 -3.93
N TRP A 66 -3.16 -6.50 -4.42
CA TRP A 66 -3.61 -5.38 -3.60
C TRP A 66 -5.11 -5.17 -3.72
N GLU A 67 -5.73 -4.83 -2.59
CA GLU A 67 -7.04 -4.17 -2.58
C GLU A 67 -6.84 -2.68 -2.86
N TRP A 68 -7.75 -2.06 -3.61
CA TRP A 68 -7.61 -0.66 -4.01
C TRP A 68 -7.42 0.28 -2.82
N LYS A 69 -8.22 0.10 -1.76
CA LYS A 69 -8.13 0.89 -0.52
C LYS A 69 -6.75 0.87 0.13
N ASP A 70 -6.02 -0.24 -0.01
CA ASP A 70 -4.69 -0.42 0.60
C ASP A 70 -3.60 0.10 -0.36
N LEU A 71 -3.81 0.05 -1.67
CA LEU A 71 -2.86 0.52 -2.68
C LEU A 71 -2.92 2.04 -2.89
N GLN A 72 -4.12 2.62 -2.82
CA GLN A 72 -4.40 4.01 -3.14
C GLN A 72 -3.44 5.01 -2.46
N PRO A 73 -3.11 4.88 -1.16
CA PRO A 73 -2.19 5.81 -0.50
C PRO A 73 -0.79 5.83 -1.14
N TYR A 74 -0.34 4.69 -1.67
CA TYR A 74 1.01 4.54 -2.23
C TYR A 74 1.13 5.04 -3.67
N VAL A 75 0.04 5.00 -4.43
CA VAL A 75 0.03 5.38 -5.85
C VAL A 75 -0.51 6.79 -6.09
N ARG A 76 -0.98 7.48 -5.04
CA ARG A 76 -1.37 8.88 -5.13
C ARG A 76 -0.13 9.70 -5.46
N SER A 77 -0.10 10.25 -6.67
CA SER A 77 0.98 11.13 -7.11
C SER A 77 0.73 12.54 -6.56
N ASP A 78 1.72 13.13 -5.91
CA ASP A 78 1.70 14.54 -5.49
C ASP A 78 1.75 15.51 -6.68
N THR A 79 1.92 14.99 -7.90
CA THR A 79 1.86 15.80 -9.10
C THR A 79 0.42 16.25 -9.35
N ALA A 80 0.20 17.56 -9.43
CA ALA A 80 -1.02 18.25 -9.87
C ALA A 80 -1.41 17.94 -11.34
N SER A 81 -1.33 16.68 -11.73
CA SER A 81 -1.70 16.18 -13.05
C SER A 81 -3.21 15.92 -13.06
N PRO A 82 -3.95 16.46 -14.04
CA PRO A 82 -5.39 16.21 -14.19
C PRO A 82 -5.70 14.80 -14.70
N LEU A 83 -4.68 13.98 -14.97
CA LEU A 83 -4.87 12.62 -15.44
C LEU A 83 -5.31 11.72 -14.28
N PRO A 84 -6.45 11.03 -14.38
CA PRO A 84 -6.91 10.14 -13.34
C PRO A 84 -5.87 9.03 -13.09
N CYS A 85 -5.57 8.75 -11.81
CA CYS A 85 -4.64 7.68 -11.38
C CYS A 85 -4.94 6.31 -12.06
N PHE A 86 -6.19 6.08 -12.47
CA PHE A 86 -6.62 4.91 -13.21
C PHE A 86 -5.86 4.67 -14.53
N LEU A 87 -5.42 5.74 -15.20
CA LEU A 87 -4.68 5.62 -16.46
C LEU A 87 -3.26 5.06 -16.23
N PHE A 88 -2.62 5.35 -15.10
CA PHE A 88 -1.29 4.81 -14.79
C PHE A 88 -1.32 3.31 -14.43
N LEU A 89 -2.42 2.83 -13.82
CA LEU A 89 -2.58 1.41 -13.52
C LEU A 89 -2.80 0.56 -14.78
N SER A 90 -3.50 1.11 -15.78
CA SER A 90 -3.68 0.43 -17.07
C SER A 90 -2.37 0.35 -17.87
N PHE A 91 -1.49 1.36 -17.78
CA PHE A 91 -0.23 1.39 -18.53
C PHE A 91 0.95 0.66 -17.84
N THR A 92 0.99 0.56 -16.50
CA THR A 92 2.18 0.02 -15.79
C THR A 92 2.23 -1.51 -15.77
N LEU A 93 1.16 -2.22 -16.13
CA LEU A 93 1.17 -3.69 -16.25
C LEU A 93 1.86 -4.22 -17.52
N PHE A 94 2.42 -3.35 -18.38
CA PHE A 94 3.08 -3.75 -19.63
C PHE A 94 4.62 -3.69 -19.62
N TYR A 95 5.27 -3.30 -18.52
CA TYR A 95 6.74 -3.18 -18.48
C TYR A 95 7.36 -3.89 -17.27
N LEU A 96 7.23 -5.22 -17.24
CA LEU A 96 8.11 -6.09 -16.46
C LEU A 96 8.98 -6.87 -17.45
N PRO A 97 10.32 -6.63 -17.50
CA PRO A 97 11.19 -7.18 -18.52
C PRO A 97 11.59 -8.63 -18.27
N ASP A 98 11.17 -9.24 -17.15
CA ASP A 98 11.56 -10.60 -16.79
C ASP A 98 10.39 -11.60 -16.86
N LYS A 99 10.69 -12.74 -17.45
CA LYS A 99 9.75 -13.72 -17.97
C LYS A 99 9.15 -14.57 -16.86
N ARG A 100 7.90 -14.96 -17.11
CA ARG A 100 7.10 -15.96 -16.37
C ARG A 100 6.65 -15.44 -15.01
N HIS A 101 5.52 -14.73 -15.00
CA HIS A 101 4.38 -14.98 -14.11
C HIS A 101 3.33 -13.96 -14.56
N PHE A 102 2.24 -14.45 -15.16
CA PHE A 102 1.13 -13.61 -15.59
C PHE A 102 0.56 -12.88 -14.37
N ALA A 103 0.85 -11.58 -14.25
CA ALA A 103 0.05 -10.70 -13.42
C ALA A 103 -1.27 -10.50 -14.15
N THR A 104 -2.24 -11.38 -13.88
CA THR A 104 -3.61 -11.21 -14.35
C THR A 104 -4.11 -9.86 -13.84
N VAL A 105 -4.26 -8.92 -14.77
CA VAL A 105 -4.98 -7.67 -14.57
C VAL A 105 -6.39 -8.02 -14.13
N VAL A 106 -6.74 -7.73 -12.87
CA VAL A 106 -8.14 -7.72 -12.47
C VAL A 106 -8.72 -6.42 -13.02
N LEU A 107 -9.38 -6.52 -14.18
CA LEU A 107 -10.31 -5.50 -14.65
C LEU A 107 -11.43 -5.41 -13.59
N ILE A 108 -11.54 -4.28 -12.90
CA ILE A 108 -12.80 -3.92 -12.25
C ILE A 108 -13.51 -3.01 -13.26
N LEU A 109 -14.48 -3.58 -13.97
CA LEU A 109 -15.50 -2.86 -14.74
C LEU A 109 -16.47 -2.14 -13.78
#